data_AF-A0A9E0N9S5-F1
#
_entry.id   AF-A0A9E0N9S5-F1
#
_cell.length_a   1.000
_cell.length_b   1.000
_cell.length_c   1.000
_cell.angle_alpha   90.00
_cell.angle_beta   90.00
_cell.angle_gamma   90.00
#
_symmetry.space_group_name_H-M   'P 1'
#
loop_
_entity.id
_entity.type
_entity.pdbx_description
1 polymer ?
#
loop_
_entity_poly.entity_id
_entity_poly.type
_entity_poly.pdbx_seq_one_letter_code
_entity_poly.pdbx_strand_id
1 'polypeptide(L)'
;MPKPDLRLATLLLLAATAACAAEGDDDDTPWTDDDNLVSDDEVASDAELDGMLSDGKADSALGYQAVAQLAHDAGIPCTGERIALATAVAKAESGFRPRITNTAGNAHGIDRGLWQINSYWHPEVSATCALSASCNARAAARISRQGRRWREWWTWKNNKHVPFMSRARAAQAAVCGG
;
A
#
# COMPACT_ATOMS: atom_id res chain seq x y z
N MET A 1 -26.38 -50.57 -27.76
CA MET A 1 -25.11 -51.13 -27.24
C MET A 1 -25.02 -50.86 -25.73
N PRO A 2 -24.37 -51.74 -24.94
CA PRO A 2 -24.57 -51.90 -23.50
C PRO A 2 -23.62 -51.07 -22.59
N LYS A 3 -24.09 -50.88 -21.32
CA LYS A 3 -23.50 -50.60 -19.95
C LYS A 3 -21.97 -50.57 -19.74
N PRO A 4 -21.38 -50.00 -18.64
CA PRO A 4 -21.78 -50.06 -17.20
C PRO A 4 -21.66 -48.73 -16.39
N ASP A 5 -22.44 -48.48 -15.33
CA ASP A 5 -22.42 -48.93 -13.89
C ASP A 5 -21.38 -48.27 -12.95
N LEU A 6 -21.96 -47.73 -11.85
CA LEU A 6 -21.48 -47.56 -10.46
C LEU A 6 -19.98 -47.37 -10.20
N ARG A 7 -19.63 -46.31 -9.44
CA ARG A 7 -18.97 -46.48 -8.12
C ARG A 7 -19.35 -45.40 -7.11
N LEU A 8 -19.86 -45.91 -6.00
CA LEU A 8 -20.00 -45.33 -4.68
C LEU A 8 -18.61 -44.93 -4.13
N ALA A 9 -18.47 -43.75 -3.53
CA ALA A 9 -17.37 -43.43 -2.63
C ALA A 9 -17.94 -42.73 -1.40
N THR A 10 -18.31 -43.54 -0.42
CA THR A 10 -18.50 -43.12 0.97
C THR A 10 -17.14 -42.79 1.56
N LEU A 11 -16.95 -41.62 2.15
CA LEU A 11 -15.96 -41.45 3.21
C LEU A 11 -16.52 -40.59 4.35
N LEU A 12 -16.39 -41.21 5.52
CA LEU A 12 -16.91 -40.87 6.83
C LEU A 12 -16.23 -39.65 7.45
N LEU A 13 -17.03 -38.92 8.22
CA LEU A 13 -16.76 -38.32 9.55
C LEU A 13 -15.32 -37.93 9.92
N LEU A 14 -15.16 -36.68 10.36
CA LEU A 14 -14.68 -36.43 11.72
C LEU A 14 -15.35 -35.20 12.33
N ALA A 15 -15.89 -35.43 13.53
CA ALA A 15 -16.63 -34.49 14.35
C ALA A 15 -15.68 -33.56 15.12
N ALA A 16 -16.24 -32.41 15.51
CA ALA A 16 -15.64 -31.38 16.33
C ALA A 16 -15.29 -31.87 17.75
N THR A 17 -14.23 -31.30 18.31
CA THR A 17 -14.04 -31.16 19.76
C THR A 17 -13.69 -29.72 20.08
N ALA A 18 -14.55 -29.08 20.87
CA ALA A 18 -14.28 -27.87 21.63
C ALA A 18 -13.73 -28.27 23.01
N ALA A 19 -12.78 -27.52 23.56
CA ALA A 19 -12.68 -27.26 25.00
C ALA A 19 -11.62 -26.19 25.26
N CYS A 20 -12.02 -25.20 26.05
CA CYS A 20 -11.19 -24.19 26.68
C CYS A 20 -10.34 -24.80 27.81
N ALA A 21 -9.17 -24.22 28.07
CA ALA A 21 -8.60 -24.16 29.42
C ALA A 21 -7.81 -22.85 29.54
N ALA A 22 -8.29 -22.01 30.45
CA ALA A 22 -7.52 -20.94 31.05
C ALA A 22 -6.90 -21.52 32.33
N GLU A 23 -5.63 -21.20 32.57
CA GLU A 23 -4.99 -21.35 33.86
C GLU A 23 -4.22 -20.04 34.12
N GLY A 24 -4.54 -19.41 35.24
CA GLY A 24 -3.76 -18.31 35.80
C GLY A 24 -2.60 -18.86 36.60
N ASP A 25 -1.66 -18.00 36.95
CA ASP A 25 -1.44 -17.56 38.33
C ASP A 25 -0.20 -16.66 38.37
N ASP A 26 -0.29 -15.70 39.27
CA ASP A 26 0.59 -14.56 39.49
C ASP A 26 2.04 -14.95 39.86
N ASP A 27 3.03 -14.21 39.35
CA ASP A 27 4.33 -14.08 40.05
C ASP A 27 4.94 -12.69 39.80
N ASP A 28 4.86 -11.85 40.85
CA ASP A 28 5.56 -10.60 41.03
C ASP A 28 7.08 -10.80 40.91
N THR A 29 7.72 -10.17 39.91
CA THR A 29 9.17 -9.97 39.96
C THR A 29 9.60 -8.56 39.57
N PRO A 30 10.69 -8.06 40.18
CA PRO A 30 10.83 -6.67 40.59
C PRO A 30 11.50 -5.80 39.52
N TRP A 31 11.23 -4.50 39.60
CA TRP A 31 12.00 -3.45 38.93
C TRP A 31 13.49 -3.58 39.26
N THR A 32 14.27 -3.95 38.26
CA THR A 32 15.71 -3.67 38.22
C THR A 32 15.95 -2.60 37.17
N ASP A 33 16.16 -1.37 37.65
CA ASP A 33 16.98 -0.40 36.94
C ASP A 33 18.43 -0.93 36.88
N ASP A 34 19.16 -0.46 35.85
CA ASP A 34 20.57 -0.72 35.54
C ASP A 34 20.89 -2.08 34.89
N ASP A 35 21.08 -2.08 33.56
CA ASP A 35 22.44 -1.88 33.05
C ASP A 35 22.48 -1.69 31.52
N ASN A 36 23.06 -0.55 31.16
CA ASN A 36 23.44 -0.13 29.83
C ASN A 36 24.54 -1.07 29.28
N LEU A 37 24.15 -2.04 28.45
CA LEU A 37 25.06 -2.79 27.57
C LEU A 37 24.49 -2.78 26.15
N VAL A 38 24.80 -1.71 25.41
CA VAL A 38 24.65 -1.68 23.95
C VAL A 38 25.64 -2.70 23.38
N SER A 39 25.12 -3.87 23.07
CA SER A 39 25.81 -4.86 22.25
C SER A 39 25.56 -4.48 20.79
N ASP A 40 26.59 -3.97 20.13
CA ASP A 40 26.60 -3.70 18.69
C ASP A 40 26.52 -5.02 17.91
N ASP A 41 25.34 -5.64 17.82
CA ASP A 41 25.06 -6.75 16.90
C ASP A 41 23.57 -7.12 16.94
N GLU A 42 22.69 -6.34 16.31
CA GLU A 42 21.45 -6.88 15.70
C GLU A 42 21.11 -6.13 14.39
N VAL A 43 21.58 -6.72 13.31
CA VAL A 43 21.05 -6.59 11.95
C VAL A 43 19.82 -7.49 11.83
N ALA A 44 18.61 -6.94 11.97
CA ALA A 44 17.40 -7.53 11.37
C ALA A 44 16.16 -6.61 11.41
N SER A 45 15.59 -6.39 10.23
CA SER A 45 14.13 -6.26 9.96
C SER A 45 13.39 -4.94 10.22
N ASP A 46 13.83 -3.84 9.61
CA ASP A 46 13.00 -2.62 9.44
C ASP A 46 11.83 -2.76 8.43
N ALA A 47 11.31 -3.98 8.23
CA ALA A 47 10.28 -4.27 7.22
C ALA A 47 8.91 -4.64 7.78
N GLU A 48 8.74 -4.79 9.10
CA GLU A 48 7.54 -5.45 9.63
C GLU A 48 6.66 -4.64 10.60
N LEU A 49 6.68 -3.31 10.55
CA LEU A 49 5.76 -2.48 11.37
C LEU A 49 5.19 -1.24 10.66
N ASP A 50 4.89 -1.29 9.35
CA ASP A 50 3.97 -0.31 8.73
C ASP A 50 2.55 -0.89 8.73
N GLY A 51 2.03 -1.02 9.96
CA GLY A 51 0.74 -1.60 10.30
C GLY A 51 -0.40 -1.04 9.45
N MET A 52 -0.93 -1.94 8.61
CA MET A 52 -2.35 -2.21 8.44
C MET A 52 -3.31 -1.07 8.84
N LEU A 53 -3.77 -0.36 7.81
CA LEU A 53 -5.05 0.37 7.79
C LEU A 53 -5.17 1.55 8.76
N SER A 54 -4.43 2.63 8.48
CA SER A 54 -4.68 4.03 8.91
C SER A 54 -5.88 4.23 9.84
N ASP A 55 -5.57 4.41 11.13
CA ASP A 55 -6.52 4.74 12.20
C ASP A 55 -7.20 6.09 11.95
N GLY A 56 -8.33 6.08 11.23
CA GLY A 56 -9.46 7.01 11.39
C GLY A 56 -9.21 8.52 11.29
N LYS A 57 -7.99 9.00 11.02
CA LYS A 57 -7.67 10.43 10.93
C LYS A 57 -7.64 10.82 9.46
N ALA A 58 -8.64 11.59 9.06
CA ALA A 58 -8.92 11.96 7.68
C ALA A 58 -7.81 12.79 6.97
N ASP A 59 -6.62 12.92 7.55
CA ASP A 59 -5.47 13.68 7.04
C ASP A 59 -4.10 13.01 7.23
N SER A 60 -4.03 11.80 7.83
CA SER A 60 -2.78 11.08 8.00
C SER A 60 -2.21 10.57 6.67
N ALA A 61 -0.87 10.49 6.60
CA ALA A 61 -0.21 9.84 5.47
C ALA A 61 -0.53 8.34 5.47
N LEU A 62 -0.80 7.79 4.29
CA LEU A 62 -0.97 6.35 4.10
C LEU A 62 0.38 5.63 4.14
N GLY A 63 0.38 4.33 4.44
CA GLY A 63 1.55 3.46 4.33
C GLY A 63 1.84 3.00 2.90
N TYR A 64 3.03 2.42 2.67
CA TYR A 64 3.44 1.98 1.33
C TYR A 64 2.52 0.91 0.74
N GLN A 65 2.13 -0.10 1.54
CA GLN A 65 1.26 -1.18 1.09
C GLN A 65 -0.15 -0.68 0.75
N ALA A 66 -0.70 0.25 1.54
CA ALA A 66 -2.01 0.84 1.27
C ALA A 66 -2.03 1.60 -0.07
N VAL A 67 -0.97 2.34 -0.39
CA VAL A 67 -0.87 3.06 -1.67
C VAL A 67 -0.63 2.10 -2.84
N ALA A 68 0.16 1.03 -2.64
CA ALA A 68 0.32 -0.02 -3.63
C ALA A 68 -1.00 -0.73 -3.94
N GLN A 69 -1.82 -1.01 -2.92
CA GLN A 69 -3.15 -1.57 -3.08
C GLN A 69 -4.08 -0.62 -3.85
N LEU A 70 -4.09 0.67 -3.51
CA LEU A 70 -4.86 1.67 -4.27
C LEU A 70 -4.46 1.73 -5.75
N ALA A 71 -3.16 1.61 -6.05
CA ALA A 71 -2.66 1.55 -7.42
C ALA A 71 -3.12 0.27 -8.14
N HIS A 72 -3.12 -0.87 -7.45
CA HIS A 72 -3.61 -2.13 -7.98
C HIS A 72 -5.13 -2.07 -8.26
N ASP A 73 -5.93 -1.65 -7.28
CA ASP A 73 -7.39 -1.51 -7.39
C ASP A 73 -7.80 -0.50 -8.48
N ALA A 74 -6.94 0.50 -8.75
CA ALA A 74 -7.10 1.44 -9.83
C ALA A 74 -6.81 0.87 -11.22
N GLY A 75 -6.36 -0.39 -11.32
CA GLY A 75 -6.13 -1.11 -12.57
C GLY A 75 -4.68 -1.04 -13.08
N ILE A 76 -3.70 -0.67 -12.25
CA ILE A 76 -2.29 -0.85 -12.60
C ILE A 76 -1.94 -2.34 -12.40
N PRO A 77 -1.47 -3.06 -13.44
CA PRO A 77 -1.22 -4.49 -13.33
C PRO A 77 0.10 -4.78 -12.62
N CYS A 78 0.19 -5.96 -12.01
CA CYS A 78 1.39 -6.52 -11.38
C CYS A 78 2.56 -6.84 -12.34
N THR A 79 2.47 -6.44 -13.61
CA THR A 79 3.52 -6.69 -14.61
C THR A 79 4.71 -5.75 -14.42
N GLY A 80 5.90 -6.32 -14.22
CA GLY A 80 7.12 -5.53 -14.00
C GLY A 80 7.01 -4.68 -12.73
N GLU A 81 7.64 -3.50 -12.69
CA GLU A 81 7.65 -2.62 -11.50
C GLU A 81 6.54 -1.55 -11.51
N ARG A 82 5.40 -1.79 -12.17
CA ARG A 82 4.41 -0.73 -12.43
C ARG A 82 3.74 -0.19 -11.16
N ILE A 83 3.35 -1.06 -10.23
CA ILE A 83 2.76 -0.66 -8.95
C ILE A 83 3.84 -0.01 -8.06
N ALA A 84 5.06 -0.56 -8.06
CA ALA A 84 6.19 0.00 -7.33
C ALA A 84 6.50 1.43 -7.83
N LEU A 85 6.55 1.64 -9.14
CA LEU A 85 6.78 2.97 -9.72
C LEU A 85 5.64 3.94 -9.37
N ALA A 86 4.38 3.51 -9.48
CA ALA A 86 3.23 4.32 -9.08
C ALA A 86 3.30 4.75 -7.61
N THR A 87 3.65 3.81 -6.73
CA THR A 87 3.77 4.01 -5.29
C THR A 87 4.92 4.97 -4.97
N ALA A 88 6.09 4.80 -5.61
CA ALA A 88 7.23 5.69 -5.41
C ALA A 88 6.94 7.13 -5.90
N VAL A 89 6.23 7.29 -7.01
CA VAL A 89 5.79 8.60 -7.50
C VAL A 89 4.82 9.25 -6.50
N ALA A 90 3.81 8.53 -6.00
CA ALA A 90 2.91 9.08 -4.98
C ALA A 90 3.64 9.51 -3.70
N LYS A 91 4.68 8.77 -3.28
CA LYS A 91 5.51 9.16 -2.13
C LYS A 91 6.23 10.47 -2.40
N ALA A 92 6.84 10.60 -3.57
CA ALA A 92 7.57 11.81 -3.95
C ALA A 92 6.66 13.02 -4.12
N GLU A 93 5.44 12.82 -4.61
CA GLU A 93 4.48 13.90 -4.87
C GLU A 93 3.82 14.42 -3.59
N SER A 94 3.38 13.52 -2.70
CA SER A 94 2.52 13.92 -1.57
C SER A 94 2.98 13.43 -0.21
N GLY A 95 4.05 12.64 -0.15
CA GLY A 95 4.42 11.92 1.07
C GLY A 95 3.36 10.91 1.50
N PHE A 96 2.45 10.51 0.60
CA PHE A 96 1.24 9.70 0.83
C PHE A 96 0.08 10.40 1.54
N ARG A 97 -0.02 11.73 1.43
CA ARG A 97 -1.13 12.49 2.02
C ARG A 97 -2.23 12.73 0.97
N PRO A 98 -3.42 12.10 1.09
CA PRO A 98 -4.40 12.08 0.00
C PRO A 98 -5.16 13.39 -0.22
N ARG A 99 -5.13 14.32 0.76
CA ARG A 99 -5.94 15.54 0.77
C ARG A 99 -5.12 16.83 0.69
N ILE A 100 -3.86 16.75 0.27
CA ILE A 100 -3.02 17.94 0.12
C ILE A 100 -3.20 18.58 -1.25
N THR A 101 -2.94 19.88 -1.31
CA THR A 101 -2.89 20.66 -2.54
C THR A 101 -1.62 21.48 -2.60
N ASN A 102 -1.09 21.72 -3.79
CA ASN A 102 0.06 22.58 -4.00
C ASN A 102 -0.14 23.53 -5.19
N THR A 103 0.36 24.75 -5.03
CA THR A 103 0.49 25.76 -6.11
C THR A 103 1.92 26.27 -6.25
N ALA A 104 2.81 25.93 -5.31
CA ALA A 104 4.18 26.39 -5.30
C ALA A 104 4.96 25.78 -6.49
N GLY A 105 5.59 26.64 -7.28
CA GLY A 105 6.34 26.25 -8.47
C GLY A 105 5.48 26.00 -9.72
N ASN A 106 4.16 26.19 -9.63
CA ASN A 106 3.26 25.96 -10.76
C ASN A 106 3.09 27.22 -11.60
N ALA A 107 3.25 27.09 -12.92
CA ALA A 107 2.83 28.13 -13.86
C ALA A 107 1.29 28.23 -13.96
N HIS A 108 0.60 27.09 -13.82
CA HIS A 108 -0.87 26.99 -13.92
C HIS A 108 -1.46 25.93 -12.99
N GLY A 109 -2.67 26.20 -12.51
CA GLY A 109 -3.51 25.24 -11.79
C GLY A 109 -3.03 24.90 -10.37
N ILE A 110 -3.72 23.92 -9.80
CA ILE A 110 -3.47 23.39 -8.44
C ILE A 110 -3.22 21.89 -8.56
N ASP A 111 -2.13 21.41 -8.00
CA ASP A 111 -1.84 19.98 -7.87
C ASP A 111 -2.59 19.42 -6.66
N ARG A 112 -3.21 18.24 -6.81
CA ARG A 112 -4.19 17.75 -5.83
C ARG A 112 -4.03 16.26 -5.55
N GLY A 113 -4.01 15.92 -4.26
CA GLY A 113 -4.07 14.57 -3.71
C GLY A 113 -2.82 13.70 -3.91
N LEU A 114 -2.99 12.38 -3.79
CA LEU A 114 -1.88 11.41 -3.67
C LEU A 114 -0.84 11.51 -4.78
N TRP A 115 -1.29 11.56 -6.04
CA TRP A 115 -0.46 11.71 -7.23
C TRP A 115 -0.42 13.15 -7.75
N GLN A 116 -0.83 14.15 -6.94
CA GLN A 116 -0.70 15.57 -7.27
C GLN A 116 -1.21 15.92 -8.68
N ILE A 117 -2.46 15.57 -8.98
CA ILE A 117 -3.05 15.76 -10.31
C ILE A 117 -3.41 17.23 -10.52
N ASN A 118 -2.72 17.87 -11.46
CA ASN A 118 -2.89 19.28 -11.76
C ASN A 118 -4.27 19.61 -12.35
N SER A 119 -4.95 20.63 -11.81
CA SER A 119 -6.30 21.03 -12.23
C SER A 119 -6.38 21.71 -13.60
N TYR A 120 -5.27 22.26 -14.10
CA TYR A 120 -5.24 22.93 -15.40
C TYR A 120 -5.04 21.92 -16.54
N TRP A 121 -4.13 20.95 -16.35
CA TRP A 121 -3.85 19.91 -17.36
C TRP A 121 -4.86 18.77 -17.36
N HIS A 122 -5.52 18.52 -16.22
CA HIS A 122 -6.56 17.50 -16.06
C HIS A 122 -7.87 18.08 -15.50
N PRO A 123 -8.54 18.99 -16.24
CA PRO A 123 -9.79 19.58 -15.81
C PRO A 123 -10.93 18.54 -15.69
N GLU A 124 -10.79 17.39 -16.35
CA GLU A 124 -11.72 16.25 -16.22
C GLU A 124 -11.69 15.60 -14.83
N VAL A 125 -10.67 15.88 -14.02
CA VAL A 125 -10.56 15.39 -12.64
C VAL A 125 -11.04 16.47 -11.68
N SER A 126 -12.27 16.32 -11.20
CA SER A 126 -12.86 17.23 -10.21
C SER A 126 -12.04 17.28 -8.91
N ALA A 127 -12.16 18.38 -8.15
CA ALA A 127 -11.47 18.51 -6.87
C ALA A 127 -11.85 17.39 -5.89
N THR A 128 -13.14 17.03 -5.83
CA THR A 128 -13.63 15.92 -5.01
C THR A 128 -12.97 14.59 -5.39
N CYS A 129 -12.81 14.31 -6.69
CA CYS A 129 -12.12 13.10 -7.13
C CYS A 129 -10.62 13.18 -6.82
N ALA A 130 -9.98 14.32 -7.09
CA ALA A 130 -8.55 14.48 -6.88
C ALA A 130 -8.17 14.37 -5.39
N LEU A 131 -9.04 14.75 -4.46
CA LEU A 131 -8.79 14.66 -3.01
C LEU A 131 -9.30 13.35 -2.37
N SER A 132 -9.91 12.47 -3.15
CA SER A 132 -10.27 11.11 -2.74
C SER A 132 -9.14 10.15 -3.13
N ALA A 133 -8.57 9.43 -2.17
CA ALA A 133 -7.43 8.53 -2.42
C ALA A 133 -7.69 7.54 -3.58
N SER A 134 -8.86 6.88 -3.57
CA SER A 134 -9.23 5.90 -4.59
C SER A 134 -9.55 6.54 -5.94
N CYS A 135 -10.19 7.71 -5.97
CA CYS A 135 -10.50 8.39 -7.21
C CYS A 135 -9.26 9.02 -7.85
N ASN A 136 -8.37 9.60 -7.03
CA ASN A 136 -7.06 10.07 -7.45
C ASN A 136 -6.21 8.93 -8.03
N ALA A 137 -6.19 7.75 -7.39
CA ALA A 137 -5.52 6.57 -7.91
C ALA A 137 -6.03 6.15 -9.30
N ARG A 138 -7.37 6.09 -9.49
CA ARG A 138 -7.98 5.79 -10.81
C ARG A 138 -7.61 6.82 -11.88
N ALA A 139 -7.56 8.10 -11.51
CA ALA A 139 -7.13 9.15 -12.42
C ALA A 139 -5.64 9.01 -12.78
N ALA A 140 -4.77 8.79 -11.80
CA ALA A 140 -3.34 8.55 -12.02
C ALA A 140 -3.10 7.31 -12.89
N ALA A 141 -3.83 6.22 -12.66
CA ALA A 141 -3.75 5.01 -13.48
C ALA A 141 -4.15 5.28 -14.94
N ARG A 142 -5.22 6.05 -15.20
CA ARG A 142 -5.63 6.43 -16.56
C ARG A 142 -4.57 7.30 -17.24
N ILE A 143 -4.16 8.38 -16.58
CA ILE A 143 -3.20 9.36 -17.11
C ILE A 143 -1.85 8.68 -17.41
N SER A 144 -1.39 7.82 -16.49
CA SER A 144 -0.12 7.11 -16.66
C SER A 144 -0.18 5.92 -17.64
N ARG A 145 -1.30 5.67 -18.32
CA ARG A 145 -1.55 4.47 -19.13
C ARG A 145 -1.27 3.18 -18.37
N GLN A 146 -1.93 3.02 -17.23
CA GLN A 146 -1.81 1.90 -16.30
C GLN A 146 -0.35 1.72 -15.83
N GLY A 147 0.28 2.81 -15.40
CA GLY A 147 1.65 2.82 -14.87
C GLY A 147 2.77 2.72 -15.91
N ARG A 148 2.47 2.82 -17.21
CA ARG A 148 3.45 2.69 -18.31
C ARG A 148 4.16 3.99 -18.67
N ARG A 149 3.60 5.15 -18.34
CA ARG A 149 4.12 6.47 -18.73
C ARG A 149 3.92 7.47 -17.59
N TRP A 150 5.01 8.08 -17.12
CA TRP A 150 4.97 9.03 -16.00
C TRP A 150 5.51 10.41 -16.36
N ARG A 151 5.57 10.75 -17.66
CA ARG A 151 6.19 11.98 -18.19
C ARG A 151 5.51 13.27 -17.73
N GLU A 152 4.26 13.17 -17.28
CA GLU A 152 3.48 14.30 -16.79
C GLU A 152 3.88 14.69 -15.36
N TRP A 153 4.44 13.76 -14.58
CA TRP A 153 4.89 14.00 -13.21
C TRP A 153 6.31 14.55 -13.17
N TRP A 154 6.48 15.70 -12.52
CA TRP A 154 7.78 16.33 -12.35
C TRP A 154 8.71 15.51 -11.44
N THR A 155 8.17 14.90 -10.38
CA THR A 155 8.95 14.03 -9.47
C THR A 155 9.52 12.81 -10.19
N TRP A 156 8.80 12.28 -11.17
CA TRP A 156 9.29 11.20 -12.02
C TRP A 156 10.42 11.69 -12.93
N LYS A 157 10.20 12.79 -13.67
CA LYS A 157 11.19 13.37 -14.61
C LYS A 157 12.53 13.70 -13.95
N ASN A 158 12.51 14.10 -12.69
CA ASN A 158 13.70 14.53 -11.94
C ASN A 158 14.20 13.48 -10.94
N ASN A 159 13.82 12.21 -11.11
CA ASN A 159 14.26 11.08 -10.29
C ASN A 159 13.99 11.22 -8.78
N LYS A 160 13.04 12.08 -8.38
CA LYS A 160 12.66 12.27 -6.96
C LYS A 160 11.97 11.05 -6.37
N HIS A 161 11.44 10.17 -7.21
CA HIS A 161 10.84 8.89 -6.81
C HIS A 161 11.89 7.80 -6.50
N VAL A 162 13.11 7.90 -7.03
CA VAL A 162 14.14 6.84 -6.95
C VAL A 162 14.45 6.40 -5.52
N PRO A 163 14.62 7.30 -4.52
CA PRO A 163 14.88 6.90 -3.14
C PRO A 163 13.79 6.00 -2.52
N PHE A 164 12.57 6.04 -3.05
CA PHE A 164 11.43 5.29 -2.52
C PHE A 164 11.21 3.95 -3.22
N MET A 165 11.95 3.65 -4.29
CA MET A 165 11.72 2.44 -5.11
C MET A 165 11.94 1.14 -4.34
N SER A 166 12.90 1.08 -3.40
CA SER A 166 13.15 -0.14 -2.61
C SER A 166 11.92 -0.54 -1.78
N ARG A 167 11.39 0.38 -0.97
CA ARG A 167 10.17 0.18 -0.17
C ARG A 167 8.94 -0.05 -1.05
N ALA A 168 8.84 0.65 -2.18
CA ALA A 168 7.73 0.48 -3.11
C ALA A 168 7.73 -0.90 -3.80
N ARG A 169 8.90 -1.49 -4.08
CA ARG A 169 9.00 -2.87 -4.59
C ARG A 169 8.54 -3.88 -3.57
N ALA A 170 8.93 -3.72 -2.31
CA ALA A 170 8.44 -4.59 -1.22
C ALA A 170 6.91 -4.54 -1.12
N ALA A 171 6.33 -3.34 -1.15
CA ALA A 171 4.88 -3.17 -1.15
C ALA A 171 4.19 -3.77 -2.38
N GLN A 172 4.77 -3.63 -3.58
CA GLN A 172 4.26 -4.31 -4.77
C GLN A 172 4.29 -5.84 -4.60
N ALA A 173 5.38 -6.39 -4.08
CA ALA A 173 5.50 -7.83 -3.85
C ALA A 173 4.40 -8.34 -2.91
N ALA A 174 4.11 -7.60 -1.83
CA ALA A 174 3.03 -7.94 -0.89
C ALA A 174 1.63 -7.91 -1.56
N VAL A 175 1.38 -6.96 -2.47
CA VAL A 175 0.09 -6.84 -3.17
C VAL A 175 -0.08 -7.85 -4.31
N CYS A 176 1.02 -8.20 -4.99
CA CYS A 176 0.99 -9.02 -6.22
C CYS A 176 1.33 -10.50 -6.02
N GLY A 177 1.87 -10.87 -4.85
CA GLY A 177 2.28 -12.24 -4.51
C GLY A 177 1.24 -13.02 -3.70
N GLY A 178 0.09 -12.41 -3.39
CA GLY A 178 -1.06 -13.05 -2.75
C GLY A 178 -1.99 -13.74 -3.73
#